data_AF-A0A8S0HB95-F1
#
_entry.id   AF-A0A8S0HB95-F1
#
_cell.length_a   1.000
_cell.length_b   1.000
_cell.length_c   1.000
_cell.angle_alpha   90.00
_cell.angle_beta   90.00
_cell.angle_gamma   90.00
#
_symmetry.space_group_name_H-M   'P 1'
#
loop_
_entity.id
_entity.type
_entity.pdbx_description
1 polymer ?
#
loop_
_entity_poly.entity_id
_entity_poly.type
_entity_poly.pdbx_seq_one_letter_code
_entity_poly.pdbx_strand_id
1 'polypeptide(L)' 'MTAPLRGTYLIYVNYWGNFGSGGYNFDEGSNQNEVITSQINLILNENTVDEKRETFIVPMRAIGDLLLVKSFNY' A
#
# COMPACT_ATOMS: atom_id res chain seq x y z
N MET A 1 -21.74 -6.17 -8.57
CA MET A 1 -20.32 -6.39 -8.26
C MET A 1 -19.93 -7.74 -8.84
N THR A 2 -18.94 -7.81 -9.72
CA THR A 2 -18.46 -9.06 -10.31
C THR A 2 -17.49 -9.74 -9.34
N ALA A 3 -17.54 -11.07 -9.23
CA ALA A 3 -16.56 -11.83 -8.44
C ALA A 3 -15.14 -11.57 -8.98
N PRO A 4 -14.10 -11.57 -8.12
CA PRO A 4 -12.72 -11.41 -8.57
C PRO A 4 -12.33 -12.57 -9.50
N LEU A 5 -11.59 -12.26 -10.56
CA LEU A 5 -11.12 -13.27 -11.51
C LEU A 5 -10.01 -14.10 -10.89
N ARG A 6 -9.95 -15.39 -11.21
CA ARG A 6 -8.83 -16.22 -10.74
C ARG A 6 -7.52 -15.79 -11.42
N GLY A 7 -6.45 -15.68 -10.65
CA GLY A 7 -5.14 -15.27 -11.14
C GLY A 7 -4.20 -14.73 -10.07
N THR A 8 -3.06 -14.23 -10.52
CA THR A 8 -2.06 -13.60 -9.65
C THR A 8 -2.41 -12.14 -9.39
N TYR A 9 -2.53 -11.80 -8.13
CA TYR A 9 -2.76 -10.45 -7.64
C TYR A 9 -1.47 -9.90 -7.03
N LEU A 10 -1.11 -8.68 -7.44
CA LEU A 10 0.02 -7.95 -6.89
C LEU A 10 -0.50 -6.70 -6.19
N ILE A 11 -0.12 -6.52 -4.93
CA ILE A 11 -0.45 -5.33 -4.15
C ILE A 11 0.77 -4.42 -4.17
N TYR A 12 0.60 -3.25 -4.77
CA TYR A 12 1.59 -2.19 -4.75
C TYR A 12 1.09 -1.03 -3.90
N VAL A 13 2.02 -0.40 -3.19
CA VAL A 13 1.78 0.90 -2.57
C VAL A 13 2.69 1.92 -3.22
N ASN A 14 2.12 3.08 -3.54
CA ASN A 14 2.86 4.20 -4.06
C ASN A 14 2.68 5.39 -3.12
N TYR A 15 3.79 6.02 -2.76
CA TYR A 15 3.76 7.26 -2.01
C TYR A 15 3.89 8.46 -2.95
N TRP A 16 2.83 9.26 -3.00
CA TRP A 16 2.84 10.59 -3.60
C TRP A 16 2.74 11.62 -2.46
N GLY A 17 3.72 12.52 -2.41
CA GLY A 17 4.08 13.42 -1.29
C GLY A 17 2.96 13.94 -0.37
N ASN A 18 3.32 14.18 0.90
CA ASN A 18 2.47 14.76 1.93
C ASN A 18 1.94 16.15 1.52
N PHE A 19 0.72 16.48 1.95
CA PHE A 19 -0.02 17.68 1.56
C PHE A 19 0.54 18.92 2.26
N GLY A 20 1.22 19.80 1.53
CA GLY A 20 1.42 21.19 1.97
C GLY A 20 0.16 22.01 1.70
N SER A 21 0.07 23.24 2.22
CA SER A 21 -1.07 24.15 1.97
C SER A 21 -1.33 24.42 0.47
N GLY A 22 -0.38 24.12 -0.43
CA GLY A 22 -0.47 24.32 -1.88
C GLY A 22 -0.63 23.04 -2.72
N GLY A 23 -0.79 21.86 -2.10
CA GLY A 23 -0.90 20.58 -2.81
C GLY A 23 0.41 19.77 -2.81
N TYR A 24 0.66 19.05 -3.91
CA TYR A 24 1.76 18.09 -4.04
C TYR A 24 3.13 18.76 -3.83
N ASN A 25 3.85 18.31 -2.81
CA ASN A 25 5.24 18.68 -2.60
C ASN A 25 6.13 17.74 -3.44
N PHE A 26 6.71 18.26 -4.53
CA PHE A 26 7.71 17.55 -5.33
C PHE A 26 9.15 17.89 -4.91
N ASP A 27 9.31 18.83 -3.97
CA ASP A 27 10.62 19.25 -3.48
C ASP A 27 11.14 18.22 -2.47
N GLU A 28 12.14 17.46 -2.89
CA GLU A 28 12.88 16.50 -2.07
C GLU A 28 13.48 17.21 -0.84
N GLY A 29 12.94 16.94 0.35
CA GLY A 29 13.33 17.58 1.62
C GLY A 29 12.28 18.49 2.26
N SER A 30 11.17 18.76 1.57
CA SER A 30 10.00 19.51 2.12
C SER A 30 9.02 18.64 2.91
N ASN A 31 9.29 17.33 3.02
CA ASN A 31 8.45 16.41 3.77
C ASN A 31 8.45 16.81 5.26
N GLN A 32 7.26 17.03 5.83
CA GLN A 32 7.11 17.30 7.26
C GLN A 32 7.53 16.11 8.14
N ASN A 33 7.46 14.89 7.60
CA ASN A 33 7.87 13.66 8.27
C ASN A 33 8.99 12.99 7.47
N GLU A 34 10.05 12.57 8.15
CA GLU A 34 11.22 11.90 7.53
C GLU A 34 10.87 10.52 6.94
N VAL A 35 9.91 9.81 7.55
CA VAL A 35 9.41 8.52 7.08
C VAL A 35 7.89 8.53 7.13
N ILE A 36 7.25 8.13 6.04
CA ILE A 36 5.79 7.93 5.99
C ILE A 36 5.53 6.43 5.98
N THR A 37 4.63 5.96 6.83
CA THR A 37 4.25 4.54 6.87
C THR A 37 2.85 4.34 6.35
N SER A 38 2.65 3.27 5.59
CA SER A 38 1.32 2.79 5.21
C SER A 38 1.07 1.44 5.87
N GLN A 39 -0.10 1.27 6.49
CA GLN A 39 -0.53 -0.02 7.01
C GLN A 39 -1.51 -0.66 6.04
N ILE A 40 -1.18 -1.87 5.57
CA ILE A 40 -2.03 -2.64 4.66
C ILE A 40 -2.48 -3.89 5.39
N ASN A 41 -3.80 -4.10 5.48
CA ASN A 41 -4.40 -5.30 6.03
C ASN A 41 -5.03 -6.09 4.88
N LEU A 42 -4.52 -7.29 4.65
CA LEU A 42 -5.05 -8.22 3.66
C LEU A 42 -5.79 -9.35 4.37
N ILE A 43 -7.09 -9.49 4.07
CA ILE A 43 -7.91 -10.60 4.55
C ILE A 43 -8.25 -11.49 3.34
N LEU A 44 -7.77 -12.73 3.36
CA LEU A 44 -8.01 -13.75 2.34
C LEU A 44 -9.04 -14.74 2.87
N ASN A 45 -9.93 -15.22 1.98
CA ASN A 45 -10.99 -16.17 2.31
C ASN A 45 -11.83 -15.77 3.54
N GLU A 46 -12.22 -14.50 3.59
CA GLU A 46 -13.00 -13.93 4.69
C GLU A 46 -14.25 -14.76 4.99
N ASN A 47 -14.51 -15.03 6.27
CA ASN A 47 -15.62 -15.84 6.76
C ASN A 47 -15.57 -17.33 6.36
N THR A 48 -14.38 -17.87 6.11
CA THR A 48 -14.16 -19.31 5.90
C THR A 48 -13.21 -19.89 6.95
N VAL A 49 -13.12 -21.22 7.04
CA VAL A 49 -12.14 -21.90 7.91
C VAL A 49 -10.69 -21.62 7.50
N ASP A 50 -10.47 -21.27 6.24
CA ASP A 50 -9.16 -20.97 5.66
C ASP A 50 -8.87 -19.46 5.63
N GLU A 51 -9.55 -18.68 6.47
CA GLU A 51 -9.34 -17.23 6.57
C GLU A 51 -7.89 -16.94 6.98
N LYS A 52 -7.25 -16.03 6.23
CA LYS A 52 -5.89 -15.58 6.54
C LYS A 52 -5.84 -14.05 6.58
N ARG A 53 -5.33 -13.51 7.68
CA ARG A 53 -5.10 -12.07 7.86
C ARG A 53 -3.61 -11.78 7.87
N GLU A 54 -3.18 -10.88 7.01
CA GLU A 54 -1.79 -10.42 6.92
C GLU A 54 -1.76 -8.89 7.07
N THR A 55 -0.97 -8.38 8.01
CA THR A 55 -0.77 -6.94 8.22
C THR A 55 0.66 -6.58 7.83
N PHE A 56 0.79 -5.57 6.98
CA PHE A 56 2.06 -5.04 6.50
C PHE A 56 2.19 -3.58 6.93
N ILE A 57 3.33 -3.22 7.51
CA ILE A 57 3.73 -1.83 7.73
C ILE A 57 4.81 -1.53 6.70
N VAL A 58 4.48 -0.68 5.73
CA VAL A 58 5.38 -0.34 4.63
C VAL A 58 5.95 1.05 4.86
N PRO A 59 7.26 1.18 5.16
CA PRO A 59 7.91 2.48 5.23
C PRO A 59 8.17 2.99 3.82
N MET A 60 7.69 4.19 3.52
CA MET A 60 7.81 4.87 2.24
C MET A 60 8.76 6.04 2.45
N ARG A 61 9.93 5.99 1.78
CA ARG A 61 11.05 6.90 2.05
C ARG A 61 11.14 8.06 1.07
N ALA A 62 10.68 7.88 -0.16
CA ALA A 62 10.80 8.88 -1.22
C ALA A 62 9.49 9.04 -1.99
N ILE A 63 9.26 10.24 -2.52
CA ILE A 63 8.12 10.53 -3.39
C ILE A 63 8.28 9.74 -4.69
N GLY A 64 7.19 9.13 -5.15
CA GLY A 64 7.18 8.28 -6.34
C GLY A 64 7.68 6.86 -6.09
N ASP A 65 8.06 6.51 -4.86
CA ASP A 65 8.49 5.16 -4.51
C ASP A 65 7.32 4.17 -4.66
N LEU A 66 7.56 3.11 -5.43
CA LEU A 66 6.59 2.05 -5.74
C LEU A 66 7.09 0.75 -5.12
N LEU A 67 6.40 0.30 -4.07
CA LEU A 67 6.81 -0.86 -3.30
C LEU A 67 5.82 -2.01 -3.51
N LEU A 68 6.34 -3.18 -3.86
CA LEU A 68 5.58 -4.43 -3.86
C LEU A 68 5.41 -4.91 -2.43
N VAL A 69 4.16 -5.04 -2.00
CA VAL A 69 3.80 -5.42 -0.63
C VAL A 69 3.55 -6.91 -0.54
N LYS A 70 2.79 -7.45 -1.50
CA LYS A 70 2.43 -8.87 -1.54
C LYS A 70 2.10 -9.30 -2.97
N SER A 71 2.43 -10.55 -3.28
CA SER A 71 1.89 -11.28 -4.41
C SER A 71 1.18 -12.53 -3.90
N PHE A 72 -0.01 -12.82 -4.42
CA PHE A 72 -0.78 -14.03 -4.09
C PHE A 72 -1.64 -14.46 -5.28
N ASN A 73 -2.07 -15.72 -5.27
CA ASN A 73 -3.03 -16.25 -6.24
C ASN A 73 -4.41 -16.36 -5.60
N TYR A 74 -5.45 -16.05 -6.37
CA TYR A 74 -6.86 -16.21 -6.02
C TYR A 74 -7.57 -17.06 -7.09
#